data_AF-A0A9E5YXJ2-F1
#
_entry.id   AF-A0A9E5YXJ2-F1
#
_cell.length_a   1.000
_cell.length_b   1.000
_cell.length_c   1.000
_cell.angle_alpha   90.00
_cell.angle_beta   90.00
_cell.angle_gamma   90.00
#
_symmetry.space_group_name_H-M   'P 1'
#
loop_
_entity.id
_entity.type
_entity.pdbx_description
1 polymer ?
#
loop_
_entity_poly.entity_id
_entity_poly.type
_entity_poly.pdbx_seq_one_letter_code
_entity_poly.pdbx_strand_id
1 'polypeptide(L)'
;MSDPMQRFIDINAEMPDKRVADTRRVDFEEIYAAFTPEKAVSQSSRCEQCGIPYCQIHCPLQNNIPDWLRLATEGRMEEAYAISQATNTFPEICGRICPQDRLCEGSCVLEQSHHTSVSIGAIEKHITDTAWDQGWVKGPTPRKERKISVGIIGAGPGGLAAADNLRQRGYEVHVYDRYDRAGGLLMYGIPNFKLDKDVVQRRIRLLADSGIVFHENFEVGRDATLAELRNKHAAV
;
A
#
# COMPACT_ATOMS: atom_id res chain seq x y z
N MET A 1 -8.23 -32.02 -8.02
CA MET A 1 -8.90 -31.01 -7.16
C MET A 1 -9.50 -29.99 -8.10
N SER A 2 -10.77 -29.62 -7.91
CA SER A 2 -11.40 -28.55 -8.70
C SER A 2 -10.65 -27.23 -8.47
N ASP A 3 -10.60 -26.37 -9.47
CA ASP A 3 -10.06 -25.01 -9.34
C ASP A 3 -10.76 -24.30 -8.16
N PRO A 4 -10.03 -23.76 -7.17
CA PRO A 4 -10.65 -23.10 -6.02
C PRO A 4 -11.22 -21.71 -6.35
N MET A 5 -10.99 -21.17 -7.55
CA MET A 5 -11.48 -19.86 -7.98
C MET A 5 -12.91 -19.90 -8.53
N GLN A 6 -13.42 -18.76 -9.01
CA GLN A 6 -14.73 -18.62 -9.68
C GLN A 6 -15.93 -18.98 -8.80
N ARG A 7 -15.81 -18.78 -7.48
CA ARG A 7 -16.86 -19.14 -6.51
C ARG A 7 -17.97 -18.08 -6.35
N PHE A 8 -18.02 -17.06 -7.21
CA PHE A 8 -18.95 -15.93 -7.09
C PHE A 8 -20.43 -16.29 -7.26
N ILE A 9 -20.75 -17.45 -7.84
CA ILE A 9 -22.11 -17.97 -7.94
C ILE A 9 -22.60 -18.52 -6.58
N ASP A 10 -21.70 -19.16 -5.84
CA ASP A 10 -22.03 -19.82 -4.57
C ASP A 10 -21.77 -18.93 -3.35
N ILE A 11 -20.93 -17.90 -3.50
CA ILE A 11 -20.44 -17.05 -2.41
C ILE A 11 -20.82 -15.60 -2.69
N ASN A 12 -21.59 -15.01 -1.77
CA ASN A 12 -21.95 -13.60 -1.80
C ASN A 12 -20.76 -12.70 -1.42
N ALA A 13 -20.78 -11.48 -1.94
CA ALA A 13 -19.81 -10.45 -1.55
C ALA A 13 -19.97 -10.08 -0.09
N GLU A 14 -18.86 -9.99 0.63
CA GLU A 14 -18.85 -9.50 2.00
C GLU A 14 -17.66 -8.57 2.21
N MET A 15 -17.89 -7.48 2.93
CA MET A 15 -16.83 -6.62 3.45
C MET A 15 -16.39 -7.13 4.83
N PRO A 16 -15.18 -6.76 5.30
CA PRO A 16 -14.78 -7.04 6.68
C PRO A 16 -15.77 -6.46 7.69
N ASP A 17 -15.79 -7.05 8.89
CA ASP A 17 -16.73 -6.63 9.93
C ASP A 17 -16.50 -5.16 10.30
N LYS A 18 -17.60 -4.41 10.37
CA LYS A 18 -17.59 -2.98 10.62
C LYS A 18 -18.03 -2.70 12.05
N ARG A 19 -17.28 -1.85 12.75
CA ARG A 19 -17.63 -1.39 14.10
C ARG A 19 -19.01 -0.72 14.07
N VAL A 20 -19.83 -0.99 15.08
CA VAL A 20 -21.18 -0.42 15.21
C VAL A 20 -21.11 1.09 15.41
N ALA A 21 -22.18 1.80 15.04
CA ALA A 21 -22.18 3.26 15.02
C ALA A 21 -21.90 3.91 16.38
N ASP A 22 -22.48 3.35 17.46
CA ASP A 22 -22.35 3.91 18.80
C ASP A 22 -20.93 3.78 19.36
N THR A 23 -20.22 2.69 19.04
CA THR A 23 -18.84 2.49 19.53
C THR A 23 -17.86 3.38 18.78
N ARG A 24 -17.99 3.53 17.46
CA ARG A 24 -17.03 4.31 16.64
C ARG A 24 -17.24 5.84 16.69
N ARG A 25 -18.21 6.34 17.46
CA ARG A 25 -18.45 7.79 17.62
C ARG A 25 -17.65 8.40 18.77
N VAL A 26 -17.05 7.56 19.64
CA VAL A 26 -16.34 8.01 20.86
C VAL A 26 -14.82 7.87 20.76
N ASP A 27 -14.30 7.36 19.64
CA ASP A 27 -12.87 7.19 19.38
C ASP A 27 -12.53 7.47 17.91
N PHE A 28 -11.26 7.30 17.56
CA PHE A 28 -10.73 7.47 16.21
C PHE A 28 -10.08 6.18 15.67
N GLU A 29 -10.44 5.01 16.19
CA GLU A 29 -9.88 3.73 15.71
C GLU A 29 -10.45 3.36 14.32
N GLU A 30 -9.72 2.53 13.56
CA GLU A 30 -10.17 2.06 12.24
C GLU A 30 -11.57 1.42 12.31
N ILE A 31 -12.45 1.78 11.37
CA ILE A 31 -13.87 1.36 11.42
C ILE A 31 -14.11 -0.06 10.91
N TYR A 32 -13.19 -0.61 10.13
CA TYR A 32 -13.26 -1.97 9.58
C TYR A 32 -12.19 -2.83 10.21
N ALA A 33 -12.55 -4.05 10.58
CA ALA A 33 -11.59 -5.08 10.94
C ALA A 33 -10.80 -5.57 9.71
N ALA A 34 -9.74 -6.35 9.95
CA ALA A 34 -9.17 -7.19 8.89
C ALA A 34 -10.11 -8.38 8.62
N PHE A 35 -10.03 -8.95 7.41
CA PHE A 35 -10.61 -10.28 7.20
C PHE A 35 -9.90 -11.31 8.08
N THR A 36 -10.66 -12.31 8.54
CA THR A 36 -10.06 -13.55 9.03
C THR A 36 -9.46 -14.31 7.84
N PRO A 37 -8.50 -15.23 8.04
CA PRO A 37 -7.94 -16.04 6.96
C PRO A 37 -9.02 -16.76 6.14
N GLU A 38 -10.05 -17.29 6.79
CA GLU A 38 -11.15 -18.03 6.14
C GLU A 38 -12.00 -17.09 5.27
N LYS A 39 -12.36 -15.91 5.81
CA LYS A 39 -13.11 -14.89 5.04
C LYS A 39 -12.27 -14.36 3.88
N ALA A 40 -10.97 -14.16 4.07
CA ALA A 40 -10.07 -13.69 3.01
C ALA A 40 -10.01 -14.68 1.85
N VAL A 41 -9.80 -15.97 2.14
CA VAL A 41 -9.82 -17.06 1.13
C VAL A 41 -11.17 -17.15 0.44
N SER A 42 -12.26 -17.10 1.21
CA SER A 42 -13.62 -17.12 0.66
C SER A 42 -13.87 -15.95 -0.30
N GLN A 43 -13.50 -14.73 0.08
CA GLN A 43 -13.76 -13.55 -0.74
C GLN A 43 -12.80 -13.42 -1.93
N SER A 44 -11.53 -13.85 -1.81
CA SER A 44 -10.61 -13.89 -2.94
C SER A 44 -11.00 -14.94 -3.99
N SER A 45 -11.58 -16.07 -3.56
CA SER A 45 -12.04 -17.15 -4.44
C SER A 45 -13.17 -16.74 -5.39
N ARG A 46 -13.85 -15.61 -5.12
CA ARG A 46 -14.90 -15.07 -5.99
C ARG A 46 -14.33 -14.54 -7.32
N CYS A 47 -13.03 -14.24 -7.39
CA CYS A 47 -12.43 -13.73 -8.61
C CYS A 47 -12.59 -14.70 -9.79
N GLU A 48 -13.05 -14.16 -10.92
CA GLU A 48 -13.33 -14.91 -12.15
C GLU A 48 -12.05 -15.36 -12.89
N GLN A 49 -10.90 -14.78 -12.55
CA GLN A 49 -9.62 -14.98 -13.27
C GLN A 49 -9.75 -14.63 -14.77
N CYS A 50 -10.29 -13.44 -15.05
CA CYS A 50 -10.56 -12.96 -16.40
C CYS A 50 -9.31 -12.90 -17.27
N GLY A 51 -9.43 -13.26 -18.56
CA GLY A 51 -8.34 -13.09 -19.53
C GLY A 51 -7.95 -11.62 -19.79
N ILE A 52 -8.90 -10.69 -19.65
CA ILE A 52 -8.66 -9.24 -19.69
C ILE A 52 -9.08 -8.65 -18.33
N PRO A 53 -8.14 -8.47 -17.39
CA PRO A 53 -8.46 -8.02 -16.04
C PRO A 53 -8.65 -6.50 -15.98
N TYR A 54 -9.90 -6.05 -16.16
CA TYR A 54 -10.25 -4.61 -16.05
C TYR A 54 -9.88 -3.98 -14.70
N CYS A 55 -9.89 -4.77 -13.62
CA CYS A 55 -9.43 -4.33 -12.30
C CYS A 55 -7.97 -3.89 -12.30
N GLN A 56 -7.10 -4.56 -13.08
CA GLN A 56 -5.70 -4.18 -13.25
C GLN A 56 -5.57 -2.95 -14.15
N ILE A 57 -6.30 -2.89 -15.26
CA ILE A 57 -6.27 -1.76 -16.20
C ILE A 57 -6.66 -0.44 -15.52
N HIS A 58 -7.64 -0.48 -14.61
CA HIS A 58 -8.15 0.71 -13.92
C HIS A 58 -7.50 0.95 -12.55
N CYS A 59 -6.54 0.09 -12.16
CA CYS A 59 -5.63 0.40 -11.07
C CYS A 59 -4.52 1.31 -11.62
N PRO A 60 -4.30 2.53 -11.07
CA PRO A 60 -3.24 3.41 -11.57
C PRO A 60 -1.83 2.82 -11.50
N LEU A 61 -1.61 1.87 -10.58
CA LEU A 61 -0.34 1.14 -10.43
C LEU A 61 -0.28 -0.13 -11.30
N GLN A 62 -1.37 -0.49 -11.97
CA GLN A 62 -1.52 -1.72 -12.76
C GLN A 62 -1.15 -2.97 -11.97
N ASN A 63 -1.52 -2.99 -10.68
CA ASN A 63 -1.28 -4.13 -9.79
C ASN A 63 -1.78 -5.44 -10.43
N ASN A 64 -1.01 -6.52 -10.28
CA ASN A 64 -1.35 -7.85 -10.78
C ASN A 64 -2.43 -8.52 -9.92
N ILE A 65 -3.62 -7.90 -9.88
CA ILE A 65 -4.75 -8.24 -8.99
C ILE A 65 -5.17 -9.71 -9.10
N PRO A 66 -5.40 -10.28 -10.30
CA PRO A 66 -5.81 -11.68 -10.40
C PRO A 66 -4.80 -12.66 -9.78
N ASP A 67 -3.50 -12.37 -9.90
CA ASP A 67 -2.43 -13.25 -9.46
C ASP A 67 -2.36 -13.33 -7.93
N TRP A 68 -2.30 -12.18 -7.24
CA TRP A 68 -2.26 -12.19 -5.79
C TRP A 68 -3.59 -12.59 -5.16
N LEU A 69 -4.73 -12.39 -5.83
CA LEU A 69 -6.02 -12.94 -5.38
C LEU A 69 -6.03 -14.48 -5.42
N ARG A 70 -5.50 -15.06 -6.50
CA ARG A 70 -5.37 -16.52 -6.60
C ARG A 70 -4.43 -17.07 -5.54
N LEU A 71 -3.26 -16.46 -5.37
CA LEU A 71 -2.30 -16.86 -4.35
C LEU A 71 -2.89 -16.77 -2.93
N ALA A 72 -3.68 -15.73 -2.65
CA ALA A 72 -4.41 -15.63 -1.38
C ALA A 72 -5.43 -16.77 -1.19
N THR A 73 -6.19 -17.12 -2.23
CA THR A 73 -7.12 -18.27 -2.19
C THR A 73 -6.40 -19.59 -1.95
N GLU A 74 -5.21 -19.76 -2.51
CA GLU A 74 -4.36 -20.96 -2.33
C GLU A 74 -3.62 -20.97 -0.98
N GLY A 75 -3.79 -19.94 -0.14
CA GLY A 75 -3.09 -19.80 1.15
C GLY A 75 -1.61 -19.40 1.04
N ARG A 76 -1.14 -19.03 -0.14
CA ARG A 76 0.25 -18.68 -0.45
C ARG A 76 0.52 -17.20 -0.18
N MET A 77 0.32 -16.79 1.07
CA MET A 77 0.27 -15.38 1.47
C MET A 77 1.59 -14.62 1.29
N GLU A 78 2.74 -15.25 1.50
CA GLU A 78 4.05 -14.62 1.28
C GLU A 78 4.27 -14.28 -0.20
N GLU A 79 3.88 -15.19 -1.09
CA GLU A 79 3.94 -14.98 -2.54
C GLU A 79 2.91 -13.95 -2.99
N ALA A 80 1.69 -13.98 -2.45
CA ALA A 80 0.66 -12.97 -2.71
C ALA A 80 1.17 -11.56 -2.34
N TYR A 81 1.82 -11.44 -1.19
CA TYR A 81 2.46 -10.20 -0.76
C TYR A 81 3.59 -9.77 -1.71
N ALA A 82 4.47 -10.69 -2.11
CA ALA A 82 5.55 -10.38 -3.03
C ALA A 82 5.04 -9.80 -4.37
N ILE A 83 3.97 -10.36 -4.92
CA ILE A 83 3.34 -9.87 -6.15
C ILE A 83 2.64 -8.51 -5.94
N SER A 84 1.95 -8.32 -4.82
CA SER A 84 1.31 -7.04 -4.46
C SER A 84 2.34 -5.91 -4.30
N GLN A 85 3.40 -6.16 -3.53
CA GLN A 85 4.47 -5.19 -3.25
C GLN A 85 5.34 -4.87 -4.48
N ALA A 86 5.39 -5.76 -5.49
CA ALA A 86 6.20 -5.57 -6.69
C ALA A 86 5.78 -4.35 -7.54
N THR A 87 4.52 -3.94 -7.46
CA THR A 87 3.94 -2.83 -8.24
C THR A 87 3.51 -1.66 -7.37
N ASN A 88 3.28 -1.90 -6.08
CA ASN A 88 2.84 -0.90 -5.12
C ASN A 88 3.83 -0.78 -3.96
N THR A 89 4.37 0.41 -3.69
CA THR A 89 5.27 0.63 -2.55
C THR A 89 4.52 0.54 -1.20
N PHE A 90 3.23 0.90 -1.16
CA PHE A 90 2.44 1.02 0.08
C PHE A 90 1.11 0.25 0.02
N PRO A 91 1.11 -1.06 -0.27
CA PRO A 91 -0.13 -1.83 -0.44
C PRO A 91 -0.97 -1.87 0.85
N GLU A 92 -0.36 -1.78 2.03
CA GLU A 92 -1.07 -1.65 3.31
C GLU A 92 -1.83 -0.32 3.46
N ILE A 93 -1.39 0.73 2.76
CA ILE A 93 -2.05 2.04 2.77
C ILE A 93 -3.11 2.09 1.67
N CYS A 94 -2.77 1.67 0.45
CA CYS A 94 -3.69 1.66 -0.69
C CYS A 94 -4.94 0.80 -0.41
N GLY A 95 -4.77 -0.39 0.18
CA GLY A 95 -5.89 -1.25 0.56
C GLY A 95 -6.88 -0.59 1.55
N ARG A 96 -6.43 0.42 2.30
CA ARG A 96 -7.25 1.17 3.27
C ARG A 96 -7.93 2.42 2.67
N ILE A 97 -7.24 3.17 1.81
CA ILE A 97 -7.66 4.53 1.45
C ILE A 97 -7.97 4.77 -0.02
N CYS A 98 -7.62 3.84 -0.93
CA CYS A 98 -7.97 4.00 -2.33
C CYS A 98 -9.50 4.08 -2.48
N PRO A 99 -10.05 4.89 -3.40
CA PRO A 99 -11.47 4.86 -3.73
C PRO A 99 -11.74 3.67 -4.67
N GLN A 100 -11.79 2.44 -4.13
CA GLN A 100 -11.85 1.24 -4.96
C GLN A 100 -13.10 1.18 -5.86
N ASP A 101 -14.21 1.75 -5.40
CA ASP A 101 -15.48 1.91 -6.12
C ASP A 101 -15.33 2.69 -7.45
N ARG A 102 -14.30 3.53 -7.56
CA ARG A 102 -14.00 4.30 -8.78
C ARG A 102 -12.78 3.79 -9.53
N LEU A 103 -12.12 2.75 -9.00
CA LEU A 103 -10.89 2.18 -9.53
C LEU A 103 -11.09 0.68 -9.77
N CYS A 104 -10.31 -0.16 -9.10
CA CYS A 104 -10.25 -1.60 -9.36
C CYS A 104 -11.56 -2.35 -9.12
N GLU A 105 -12.33 -2.01 -8.08
CA GLU A 105 -13.58 -2.70 -7.75
C GLU A 105 -14.73 -2.22 -8.66
N GLY A 106 -14.82 -0.91 -8.91
CA GLY A 106 -15.81 -0.34 -9.84
C GLY A 106 -15.69 -0.87 -11.27
N SER A 107 -14.48 -1.23 -11.69
CA SER A 107 -14.22 -1.83 -13.02
C SER A 107 -14.15 -3.36 -13.00
N CYS A 108 -14.43 -4.02 -11.88
CA CYS A 108 -14.47 -5.47 -11.82
C CYS A 108 -15.57 -6.03 -12.73
N VAL A 109 -15.32 -7.10 -13.49
CA VAL A 109 -16.34 -7.69 -14.38
C VAL A 109 -17.58 -8.15 -13.60
N LEU A 110 -17.41 -8.58 -12.35
CA LEU A 110 -18.50 -8.99 -11.48
C LEU A 110 -19.37 -7.79 -11.05
N GLU A 111 -18.78 -6.60 -10.93
CA GLU A 111 -19.54 -5.37 -10.69
C GLU A 111 -20.38 -5.04 -11.92
N GLN A 112 -19.77 -5.10 -13.10
CA GLN A 112 -20.43 -4.79 -14.38
C GLN A 112 -21.55 -5.79 -14.73
N SER A 113 -21.47 -7.03 -14.24
CA SER A 113 -22.50 -8.06 -14.40
C SER A 113 -23.47 -8.16 -13.22
N HIS A 114 -23.45 -7.20 -12.28
CA HIS A 114 -24.34 -7.14 -11.12
C HIS A 114 -24.20 -8.29 -10.10
N HIS A 115 -23.04 -8.96 -10.06
CA HIS A 115 -22.69 -9.96 -9.05
C HIS A 115 -21.95 -9.39 -7.84
N THR A 116 -21.79 -8.05 -7.77
CA THR A 116 -20.95 -7.32 -6.81
C THR A 116 -19.48 -7.69 -6.92
N SER A 117 -18.63 -6.68 -7.04
CA SER A 117 -17.18 -6.81 -7.13
C SER A 117 -16.55 -7.72 -6.05
N VAL A 118 -15.35 -8.22 -6.37
CA VAL A 118 -14.45 -8.80 -5.39
C VAL A 118 -13.95 -7.66 -4.48
N SER A 119 -13.86 -7.90 -3.16
CA SER A 119 -13.35 -6.92 -2.18
C SER A 119 -11.81 -6.77 -2.25
N ILE A 120 -11.31 -6.32 -3.41
CA ILE A 120 -9.89 -6.22 -3.78
C ILE A 120 -9.11 -5.43 -2.72
N GLY A 121 -9.57 -4.25 -2.30
CA GLY A 121 -8.85 -3.42 -1.33
C GLY A 121 -8.73 -4.07 0.05
N ALA A 122 -9.81 -4.73 0.50
CA ALA A 122 -9.81 -5.44 1.78
C ALA A 122 -8.89 -6.67 1.78
N ILE A 123 -8.78 -7.37 0.65
CA ILE A 123 -7.86 -8.50 0.50
C ILE A 123 -6.41 -8.01 0.39
N GLU A 124 -6.13 -6.91 -0.32
CA GLU A 124 -4.80 -6.27 -0.36
C GLU A 124 -4.34 -5.88 1.06
N LYS A 125 -5.24 -5.28 1.86
CA LYS A 125 -5.01 -5.01 3.29
C LYS A 125 -4.70 -6.28 4.07
N HIS A 126 -5.50 -7.34 3.90
CA HIS A 126 -5.30 -8.60 4.62
C HIS A 126 -3.95 -9.27 4.29
N ILE A 127 -3.58 -9.32 3.00
CA ILE A 127 -2.29 -9.85 2.54
C ILE A 127 -1.14 -9.11 3.20
N THR A 128 -1.20 -7.79 3.18
CA THR A 128 -0.10 -6.94 3.64
C THR A 128 0.01 -6.88 5.15
N ASP A 129 -1.10 -6.80 5.88
CA ASP A 129 -1.09 -6.86 7.34
C ASP A 129 -0.54 -8.21 7.82
N THR A 130 -0.94 -9.33 7.18
CA THR A 130 -0.37 -10.66 7.46
C THR A 130 1.15 -10.68 7.21
N ALA A 131 1.62 -10.09 6.11
CA ALA A 131 3.05 -10.04 5.80
C ALA A 131 3.86 -9.23 6.83
N TRP A 132 3.28 -8.16 7.38
CA TRP A 132 3.89 -7.41 8.48
C TRP A 132 3.98 -8.26 9.75
N ASP A 133 2.90 -8.95 10.12
CA ASP A 133 2.83 -9.79 11.33
C ASP A 133 3.82 -10.97 11.27
N GLN A 134 4.03 -11.54 10.07
CA GLN A 134 4.98 -12.63 9.83
C GLN A 134 6.43 -12.15 9.60
N GLY A 135 6.66 -10.82 9.54
CA GLY A 135 8.00 -10.26 9.32
C GLY A 135 8.54 -10.45 7.90
N TRP A 136 7.69 -10.71 6.91
CA TRP A 136 8.05 -10.86 5.50
C TRP A 136 8.34 -9.52 4.82
N VAL A 137 7.81 -8.42 5.35
CA VAL A 137 8.08 -7.08 4.83
C VAL A 137 9.55 -6.71 5.07
N LYS A 138 10.30 -6.49 3.99
CA LYS A 138 11.69 -6.05 4.02
C LYS A 138 11.83 -4.68 3.37
N GLY A 139 12.68 -3.86 3.95
CA GLY A 139 13.00 -2.54 3.41
C GLY A 139 13.95 -2.61 2.21
N PRO A 140 14.09 -1.51 1.47
CA PRO A 140 14.89 -1.46 0.25
C PRO A 140 16.38 -1.69 0.54
N THR A 141 16.89 -2.87 0.18
CA THR A 141 18.31 -3.23 0.36
C THR A 141 19.03 -3.17 -1.00
N PRO A 142 20.02 -2.29 -1.19
CA PRO A 142 20.72 -2.23 -2.46
C PRO A 142 21.67 -3.41 -2.66
N ARG A 143 21.77 -3.89 -3.91
CA ARG A 143 22.80 -4.88 -4.27
C ARG A 143 24.21 -4.31 -4.29
N LYS A 144 24.33 -3.00 -4.54
CA LYS A 144 25.61 -2.27 -4.59
C LYS A 144 25.37 -0.81 -4.23
N GLU A 145 26.17 -0.30 -3.29
CA GLU A 145 26.15 1.11 -2.94
C GLU A 145 26.76 1.98 -4.04
N ARG A 146 26.09 3.10 -4.31
CA ARG A 146 26.55 4.17 -5.19
C ARG A 146 26.90 5.36 -4.31
N LYS A 147 28.11 5.89 -4.49
CA LYS A 147 28.55 7.14 -3.86
C LYS A 147 27.95 8.37 -4.57
N ILE A 148 26.65 8.32 -4.83
CA ILE A 148 25.88 9.36 -5.52
C ILE A 148 24.65 9.63 -4.67
N SER A 149 24.51 10.89 -4.23
CA SER A 149 23.39 11.31 -3.41
C SER A 149 22.27 11.94 -4.24
N VAL A 150 21.03 11.70 -3.82
CA VAL A 150 19.80 12.28 -4.39
C VAL A 150 18.99 12.92 -3.27
N GLY A 151 18.60 14.17 -3.47
CA GLY A 151 17.68 14.89 -2.59
C GLY A 151 16.23 14.69 -3.02
N ILE A 152 15.30 14.61 -2.08
CA ILE A 152 13.86 14.56 -2.33
C ILE A 152 13.20 15.62 -1.44
N ILE A 153 12.40 16.51 -2.03
CA ILE A 153 11.69 17.54 -1.29
C ILE A 153 10.24 17.08 -1.03
N GLY A 154 9.92 16.84 0.24
CA GLY A 154 8.64 16.38 0.74
C GLY A 154 8.59 14.87 1.01
N ALA A 155 8.16 14.50 2.22
CA ALA A 155 8.00 13.13 2.69
C ALA A 155 6.56 12.61 2.55
N GLY A 156 5.82 13.08 1.53
CA GLY A 156 4.52 12.51 1.15
C GLY A 156 4.67 11.19 0.36
N PRO A 157 3.55 10.57 -0.07
CA PRO A 157 3.58 9.30 -0.79
C PRO A 157 4.51 9.28 -2.01
N GLY A 158 4.51 10.35 -2.81
CA GLY A 158 5.39 10.46 -3.99
C GLY A 158 6.88 10.49 -3.62
N GLY A 159 7.25 11.27 -2.61
CA GLY A 159 8.63 11.36 -2.13
C GLY A 159 9.11 10.06 -1.49
N LEU A 160 8.27 9.42 -0.67
CA LEU A 160 8.60 8.13 -0.05
C LEU A 160 8.73 7.00 -1.08
N ALA A 161 7.85 6.96 -2.10
CA ALA A 161 7.94 5.96 -3.17
C ALA A 161 9.19 6.14 -4.03
N ALA A 162 9.55 7.40 -4.33
CA ALA A 162 10.80 7.72 -5.02
C ALA A 162 12.02 7.34 -4.17
N ALA A 163 11.98 7.64 -2.86
CA ALA A 163 13.05 7.32 -1.93
C ALA A 163 13.30 5.81 -1.85
N ASP A 164 12.24 5.02 -1.70
CA ASP A 164 12.30 3.56 -1.71
C ASP A 164 12.97 3.05 -2.99
N ASN A 165 12.47 3.48 -4.15
CA ASN A 165 12.97 3.09 -5.46
C ASN A 165 14.43 3.45 -5.71
N LEU A 166 14.85 4.64 -5.30
CA LEU A 166 16.24 5.10 -5.45
C LEU A 166 17.16 4.36 -4.49
N ARG A 167 16.69 4.09 -3.27
CA ARG A 167 17.45 3.32 -2.28
C ARG A 167 17.69 1.90 -2.75
N GLN A 168 16.69 1.22 -3.31
CA GLN A 168 16.88 -0.12 -3.93
C GLN A 168 17.95 -0.12 -5.03
N ARG A 169 18.09 0.98 -5.76
CA ARG A 169 19.09 1.17 -6.83
C ARG A 169 20.49 1.51 -6.30
N GLY A 170 20.66 1.69 -5.00
CA GLY A 170 21.93 1.93 -4.32
C GLY A 170 22.31 3.39 -4.15
N TYR A 171 21.40 4.34 -4.39
CA TYR A 171 21.70 5.76 -4.15
C TYR A 171 21.66 6.10 -2.65
N GLU A 172 22.41 7.13 -2.27
CA GLU A 172 22.32 7.78 -0.97
C GLU A 172 21.14 8.76 -1.01
N VAL A 173 20.05 8.45 -0.32
CA VAL A 173 18.81 9.22 -0.44
C VAL A 173 18.61 10.10 0.79
N HIS A 174 18.37 11.39 0.54
CA HIS A 174 18.02 12.37 1.57
C HIS A 174 16.63 12.95 1.30
N VAL A 175 15.71 12.78 2.24
CA VAL A 175 14.35 13.34 2.16
C VAL A 175 14.29 14.55 3.08
N TYR A 176 13.88 15.70 2.55
CA TYR A 176 13.71 16.94 3.29
C TYR A 176 12.23 17.23 3.47
N ASP A 177 11.76 17.36 4.71
CA ASP A 177 10.35 17.67 5.00
C ASP A 177 10.24 18.81 6.01
N ARG A 178 9.26 19.69 5.77
CA ARG A 178 9.01 20.85 6.61
C ARG A 178 8.46 20.48 7.98
N TYR A 179 7.72 19.38 8.08
CA TYR A 179 7.04 18.99 9.31
C TYR A 179 7.93 18.14 10.20
N ASP A 180 7.50 17.98 11.45
CA ASP A 180 8.18 17.22 12.50
C ASP A 180 8.10 15.70 12.30
N ARG A 181 7.24 15.22 11.37
CA ARG A 181 7.10 13.80 11.04
C ARG A 181 6.92 13.61 9.54
N ALA A 182 7.64 12.65 8.98
CA ALA A 182 7.40 12.18 7.61
C ALA A 182 5.99 11.57 7.41
N GLY A 183 5.55 11.49 6.15
CA GLY A 183 4.25 10.91 5.74
C GLY A 183 3.31 11.91 5.07
N GLY A 184 3.58 13.21 5.14
CA GLY A 184 2.76 14.26 4.53
C GLY A 184 1.29 14.18 4.95
N LEU A 185 0.37 14.21 3.99
CA LEU A 185 -1.08 14.11 4.30
C LEU A 185 -1.51 12.73 4.82
N LEU A 186 -0.70 11.68 4.67
CA LEU A 186 -0.98 10.40 5.35
C LEU A 186 -0.87 10.54 6.87
N MET A 187 0.03 11.42 7.34
CA MET A 187 0.27 11.69 8.75
C MET A 187 -0.67 12.78 9.29
N TYR A 188 -0.83 13.89 8.57
CA TYR A 188 -1.54 15.07 9.07
C TYR A 188 -2.93 15.30 8.47
N GLY A 189 -3.27 14.65 7.36
CA GLY A 189 -4.53 14.89 6.63
C GLY A 189 -5.58 13.79 6.84
N ILE A 190 -5.20 12.54 6.60
CA ILE A 190 -6.14 11.41 6.68
C ILE A 190 -6.36 11.04 8.16
N PRO A 191 -7.60 10.98 8.65
CA PRO A 191 -7.87 10.66 10.06
C PRO A 191 -7.65 9.17 10.38
N ASN A 192 -7.37 8.86 11.65
CA ASN A 192 -7.04 7.50 12.12
C ASN A 192 -8.15 6.47 11.84
N PHE A 193 -9.41 6.88 11.89
CA PHE A 193 -10.54 5.98 11.63
C PHE A 193 -10.59 5.46 10.17
N LYS A 194 -9.79 6.04 9.27
CA LYS A 194 -9.55 5.56 7.90
C LYS A 194 -8.17 4.93 7.70
N LEU A 195 -7.14 5.49 8.34
CA LEU A 195 -5.76 5.04 8.20
C LEU A 195 -5.04 5.24 9.54
N ASP A 196 -4.79 4.15 10.22
CA ASP A 196 -3.98 4.15 11.43
C ASP A 196 -2.59 4.75 11.15
N LYS A 197 -2.14 5.64 12.04
CA LYS A 197 -0.85 6.32 11.91
C LYS A 197 0.29 5.37 12.19
N ASP A 198 0.07 4.31 12.95
CA ASP A 198 1.08 3.29 13.21
C ASP A 198 1.47 2.57 11.92
N VAL A 199 0.52 2.40 10.98
CA VAL A 199 0.78 1.85 9.64
C VAL A 199 1.71 2.75 8.83
N VAL A 200 1.55 4.07 8.94
CA VAL A 200 2.41 5.05 8.26
C VAL A 200 3.79 5.10 8.93
N GLN A 201 3.83 5.14 10.27
CA GLN A 201 5.06 5.22 11.04
C GLN A 201 5.93 3.97 10.89
N ARG A 202 5.35 2.77 10.90
CA ARG A 202 6.13 1.52 10.68
C ARG A 202 6.79 1.50 9.30
N ARG A 203 6.09 1.99 8.26
CA ARG A 203 6.63 2.08 6.91
C ARG A 203 7.76 3.11 6.81
N ILE A 204 7.60 4.28 7.42
CA ILE A 204 8.66 5.30 7.47
C ILE A 204 9.88 4.76 8.21
N ARG A 205 9.68 4.08 9.35
CA ARG A 205 10.77 3.46 10.10
C ARG A 205 11.51 2.42 9.25
N LEU A 206 10.79 1.56 8.53
CA LEU A 206 11.39 0.59 7.61
C LEU A 206 12.28 1.27 6.55
N LEU A 207 11.83 2.40 6.00
CA LEU A 207 12.60 3.18 5.02
C LEU A 207 13.84 3.82 5.65
N ALA A 208 13.71 4.38 6.86
CA ALA A 208 14.83 4.95 7.61
C ALA A 208 15.88 3.89 7.96
N ASP A 209 15.44 2.73 8.46
CA ASP A 209 16.28 1.57 8.77
C ASP A 209 17.00 1.01 7.54
N SER A 210 16.45 1.28 6.34
CA SER A 210 17.07 0.91 5.06
C SER A 210 18.11 1.93 4.57
N GLY A 211 18.41 2.95 5.38
CA GLY A 211 19.46 3.94 5.11
C GLY A 211 18.98 5.20 4.38
N ILE A 212 17.67 5.44 4.29
CA ILE A 212 17.13 6.72 3.82
C ILE A 212 17.24 7.74 4.95
N VAL A 213 17.86 8.89 4.69
CA VAL A 213 18.07 9.94 5.69
C VAL A 213 16.93 10.95 5.62
N PHE A 214 16.20 11.10 6.72
CA PHE A 214 15.12 12.09 6.85
C PHE A 214 15.64 13.36 7.55
N HIS A 215 15.45 14.50 6.91
CA HIS A 215 15.67 15.84 7.46
C HIS A 215 14.31 16.47 7.73
N GLU A 216 13.79 16.24 8.93
CA GLU A 216 12.52 16.78 9.41
C GLU A 216 12.70 18.20 9.96
N ASN A 217 11.62 18.97 10.06
CA ASN A 217 11.66 20.41 10.39
C ASN A 217 12.60 21.22 9.48
N PHE A 218 12.72 20.82 8.22
CA PHE A 218 13.57 21.45 7.21
C PHE A 218 12.74 22.02 6.07
N GLU A 219 12.66 23.34 5.98
CA GLU A 219 11.89 24.06 4.97
C GLU A 219 12.79 24.55 3.83
N VAL A 220 12.69 23.89 2.67
CA VAL A 220 13.34 24.37 1.44
C VAL A 220 12.71 25.71 1.04
N GLY A 221 13.55 26.73 0.88
CA GLY A 221 13.17 28.12 0.72
C GLY A 221 13.50 28.98 1.94
N ARG A 222 13.63 28.37 3.12
CA ARG A 222 14.03 29.05 4.37
C ARG A 222 15.38 28.55 4.89
N ASP A 223 15.53 27.24 5.04
CA ASP A 223 16.74 26.62 5.63
C ASP A 223 17.81 26.29 4.57
N ALA A 224 17.37 26.05 3.33
CA ALA A 224 18.22 26.04 2.14
C ALA A 224 17.43 26.38 0.89
N THR A 225 18.11 26.93 -0.11
CA THR A 225 17.58 27.19 -1.45
C THR A 225 17.64 25.94 -2.33
N LEU A 226 16.82 25.91 -3.39
CA LEU A 226 16.87 24.84 -4.38
C LEU A 226 18.26 24.74 -5.06
N ALA A 227 18.95 25.87 -5.25
CA ALA A 227 20.28 25.90 -5.85
C ALA A 227 21.33 25.21 -4.97
N GLU A 228 21.27 25.42 -3.65
CA GLU A 228 22.17 24.74 -2.70
C GLU A 228 21.94 23.22 -2.70
N LEU A 229 20.68 22.77 -2.74
CA LEU A 229 20.38 21.34 -2.82
C LEU A 229 20.86 20.70 -4.13
N ARG A 230 20.72 21.41 -5.27
CA ARG A 230 21.24 20.97 -6.57
C ARG A 230 22.77 20.91 -6.63
N ASN A 231 23.46 21.77 -5.88
CA ASN A 231 24.92 21.70 -5.76
C ASN A 231 25.36 20.55 -4.83
N LYS A 232 24.54 20.20 -3.83
CA LYS A 232 24.82 19.16 -2.83
C LYS A 232 24.55 17.74 -3.36
N HIS A 233 23.52 17.57 -4.17
CA HIS A 233 23.06 16.26 -4.67
C HIS A 233 23.17 16.17 -6.18
N ALA A 234 23.36 14.97 -6.71
CA ALA A 234 23.41 14.76 -8.16
C ALA A 234 22.06 14.96 -8.84
N ALA A 235 20.96 14.81 -8.10
CA ALA A 235 19.61 15.11 -8.52
C ALA A 235 18.75 15.57 -7.31
N VAL A 236 17.72 16.37 -7.60
CA VAL A 236 16.69 16.86 -6.67
C VAL A 236 15.34 16.79 -7.37
#